data_AF-A0A8T4PUW5-F1
#
_entry.id   AF-A0A8T4PUW5-F1
#
_cell.length_a   1.000
_cell.length_b   1.000
_cell.length_c   1.000
_cell.angle_alpha   90.00
_cell.angle_beta   90.00
_cell.angle_gamma   90.00
#
_symmetry.space_group_name_H-M   'P 1'
#
loop_
_entity.id
_entity.type
_entity.pdbx_description
1 polymer ?
#
loop_
_entity_poly.entity_id
_entity_poly.type
_entity_poly.pdbx_seq_one_letter_code
_entity_poly.pdbx_strand_id
1 'polypeptide(L)'
;EKAHLDITHFDALTDEETKKIEKKANELVKKDYEVIKKFYPRDEAEKEFGMRLYQGGAVPGNKIRVVNISGIDVQACGGTHLNHTGEIGTIRILKASKIQDGIVRITFTAGKAAEQAGAGSEEVLRKAADLLGVAPDQVPGRAAEVFELWKKAKKLQKKGQKLEAVTLKSSAKSKGDLLEETAKALQAQKEHVLNTLSRFLREIEAKR
;
A
#
# COMPACT_ATOMS: atom_id res chain seq x y z
N GLU A 1 9.95 -7.06 5.18
CA GLU A 1 8.92 -8.01 5.64
C GLU A 1 7.55 -7.32 5.72
N LYS A 2 6.46 -8.10 5.76
CA LYS A 2 5.06 -7.61 5.77
C LYS A 2 4.36 -8.04 7.05
N ALA A 3 3.48 -7.20 7.57
CA ALA A 3 2.62 -7.48 8.71
C ALA A 3 1.15 -7.22 8.34
N HIS A 4 0.21 -7.67 9.17
CA HIS A 4 -1.21 -7.39 8.96
C HIS A 4 -1.94 -7.12 10.28
N LEU A 5 -3.05 -6.38 10.19
CA LEU A 5 -4.00 -6.10 11.25
C LEU A 5 -5.40 -6.34 10.72
N ASP A 6 -6.19 -7.14 11.44
CA ASP A 6 -7.60 -7.37 11.14
C ASP A 6 -8.46 -6.51 12.06
N ILE A 7 -9.37 -5.74 11.46
CA ILE A 7 -10.26 -4.83 12.17
C ILE A 7 -11.72 -5.16 11.89
N THR A 8 -12.59 -4.88 12.86
CA THR A 8 -14.04 -4.94 12.65
C THR A 8 -14.50 -3.68 11.92
N HIS A 9 -15.02 -3.84 10.71
CA HIS A 9 -15.52 -2.74 9.90
C HIS A 9 -16.63 -3.23 8.95
N PHE A 10 -17.65 -2.40 8.73
CA PHE A 10 -18.88 -2.82 8.02
C PHE A 10 -18.70 -2.92 6.50
N ASP A 11 -17.77 -2.14 5.93
CA ASP A 11 -17.51 -2.12 4.49
C ASP A 11 -16.01 -2.29 4.19
N ALA A 12 -15.67 -2.47 2.91
CA ALA A 12 -14.28 -2.38 2.46
C ALA A 12 -13.78 -0.94 2.57
N LEU A 13 -12.51 -0.77 3.01
CA LEU A 13 -11.87 0.54 3.03
C LEU A 13 -11.63 1.03 1.60
N THR A 14 -12.00 2.28 1.35
CA THR A 14 -11.67 2.97 0.10
C THR A 14 -10.18 3.31 0.01
N ASP A 15 -9.70 3.58 -1.21
CA ASP A 15 -8.33 4.08 -1.44
C ASP A 15 -8.07 5.38 -0.66
N GLU A 16 -9.07 6.26 -0.54
CA GLU A 16 -8.94 7.52 0.20
C GLU A 16 -8.87 7.32 1.71
N GLU A 17 -9.70 6.45 2.28
CA GLU A 17 -9.64 6.11 3.69
C GLU A 17 -8.32 5.45 4.04
N THR A 18 -7.86 4.53 3.19
CA THR A 18 -6.56 3.88 3.37
C THR A 18 -5.42 4.90 3.40
N LYS A 19 -5.43 5.88 2.49
CA LYS A 19 -4.46 7.00 2.50
C LYS A 19 -4.58 7.87 3.75
N LYS A 20 -5.79 8.14 4.24
CA LYS A 20 -6.00 8.89 5.49
C LYS A 20 -5.46 8.14 6.70
N ILE A 21 -5.66 6.82 6.76
CA ILE A 21 -5.13 5.96 7.83
C ILE A 21 -3.61 5.95 7.81
N GLU A 22 -2.99 5.73 6.64
CA GLU A 22 -1.53 5.75 6.50
C GLU A 22 -0.95 7.12 6.91
N LYS A 23 -1.55 8.21 6.43
CA LYS A 23 -1.15 9.57 6.80
C LYS A 23 -1.23 9.76 8.31
N LYS A 24 -2.34 9.36 8.94
CA LYS A 24 -2.55 9.51 10.37
C LYS A 24 -1.54 8.69 11.19
N ALA A 25 -1.26 7.46 10.77
CA ALA A 25 -0.27 6.61 11.42
C ALA A 25 1.13 7.26 11.38
N ASN A 26 1.54 7.78 10.22
CA ASN A 26 2.82 8.47 10.09
C ASN A 26 2.86 9.82 10.83
N GLU A 27 1.75 10.53 10.97
CA GLU A 27 1.66 11.71 11.86
C GLU A 27 1.94 11.35 13.33
N LEU A 28 1.44 10.21 13.80
CA LEU A 28 1.70 9.72 15.16
C LEU A 28 3.16 9.28 15.35
N VAL A 29 3.75 8.66 14.33
CA VAL A 29 5.19 8.33 14.31
C VAL A 29 6.02 9.61 14.39
N LYS A 30 5.73 10.61 13.56
CA LYS A 30 6.46 11.89 13.53
C LYS A 30 6.39 12.67 14.84
N LYS A 31 5.32 12.51 15.62
CA LYS A 31 5.15 13.16 16.92
C LYS A 31 5.95 12.52 18.06
N ASP A 32 6.52 11.34 17.82
CA ASP A 32 7.47 10.68 18.71
C ASP A 32 6.98 10.45 20.15
N TYR A 33 5.78 9.86 20.28
CA TYR A 33 5.17 9.54 21.57
C TYR A 33 5.97 8.50 22.33
N GLU A 34 6.13 8.70 23.64
CA GLU A 34 6.71 7.70 24.54
C GLU A 34 5.81 6.46 24.63
N VAL A 35 6.46 5.29 24.61
CA VAL A 35 5.84 3.98 24.83
C VAL A 35 6.25 3.48 26.21
N ILE A 36 5.31 3.49 27.14
CA ILE A 36 5.50 3.07 28.53
C ILE A 36 5.12 1.58 28.64
N LYS A 37 6.01 0.78 29.23
CA LYS A 37 5.81 -0.66 29.45
C LYS A 37 5.89 -0.94 30.95
N LYS A 38 4.79 -1.35 31.58
CA LYS A 38 4.73 -1.61 33.03
C LYS A 38 3.87 -2.83 33.34
N PHE A 39 4.17 -3.51 34.44
CA PHE A 39 3.32 -4.58 34.97
C PHE A 39 2.36 -4.02 36.01
N TYR A 40 1.11 -4.47 35.93
CA TYR A 40 0.03 -4.09 36.84
C TYR A 40 -0.66 -5.33 37.38
N PRO A 41 -1.18 -5.32 38.62
CA PRO A 41 -2.28 -6.20 39.00
C PRO A 41 -3.45 -6.05 38.00
N ARG A 42 -4.10 -7.15 37.64
CA ARG A 42 -5.13 -7.18 36.59
C ARG A 42 -6.31 -6.25 36.92
N ASP A 43 -6.80 -6.33 38.14
CA ASP A 43 -7.91 -5.53 38.67
C ASP A 43 -7.61 -4.02 38.62
N GLU A 44 -6.38 -3.63 38.99
CA GLU A 44 -5.95 -2.23 38.89
C GLU A 44 -5.89 -1.76 37.44
N ALA A 45 -5.31 -2.56 36.54
CA ALA A 45 -5.23 -2.21 35.12
C ALA A 45 -6.61 -2.12 34.45
N GLU A 46 -7.52 -3.04 34.75
CA GLU A 46 -8.90 -3.02 34.25
C GLU A 46 -9.65 -1.79 34.76
N LYS A 47 -9.43 -1.39 36.02
CA LYS A 47 -10.01 -0.18 36.60
C LYS A 47 -9.46 1.09 35.97
N GLU A 48 -8.16 1.15 35.68
CA GLU A 48 -7.50 2.33 35.12
C GLU A 48 -7.76 2.50 33.62
N PHE A 49 -7.66 1.41 32.85
CA PHE A 49 -7.64 1.47 31.38
C PHE A 49 -8.88 0.88 30.72
N GLY A 50 -9.72 0.16 31.47
CA GLY A 50 -10.91 -0.52 30.96
C GLY A 50 -10.61 -1.76 30.12
N MET A 51 -11.68 -2.39 29.62
CA MET A 51 -11.60 -3.65 28.86
C MET A 51 -10.93 -3.52 27.49
N ARG A 52 -10.65 -2.31 27.01
CA ARG A 52 -9.91 -2.09 25.76
C ARG A 52 -8.51 -2.68 25.77
N LEU A 53 -7.95 -2.95 26.95
CA LEU A 53 -6.67 -3.65 27.14
C LEU A 53 -6.59 -4.96 26.37
N TYR A 54 -7.71 -5.62 26.11
CA TYR A 54 -7.78 -6.97 25.56
C TYR A 54 -8.07 -7.02 24.07
N GLN A 55 -7.84 -5.94 23.32
CA GLN A 55 -7.97 -5.95 21.85
C GLN A 55 -7.02 -6.97 21.18
N GLY A 56 -5.89 -7.31 21.81
CA GLY A 56 -4.95 -8.33 21.35
C GLY A 56 -5.30 -9.75 21.79
N GLY A 57 -6.46 -9.94 22.44
CA GLY A 57 -6.88 -11.20 23.03
C GLY A 57 -6.74 -11.24 24.55
N ALA A 58 -7.24 -12.33 25.15
CA ALA A 58 -7.16 -12.55 26.59
C ALA A 58 -5.73 -12.89 27.01
N VAL A 59 -5.21 -12.16 27.99
CA VAL A 59 -3.89 -12.41 28.60
C VAL A 59 -4.11 -13.23 29.87
N PRO A 60 -3.36 -14.32 30.15
CA PRO A 60 -3.49 -15.09 31.39
C PRO A 60 -2.77 -14.43 32.59
N GLY A 61 -3.15 -14.82 33.81
CA GLY A 61 -2.45 -14.46 35.05
C GLY A 61 -2.97 -13.20 35.77
N ASN A 62 -2.62 -13.06 37.06
CA ASN A 62 -3.13 -11.98 37.93
C ASN A 62 -2.33 -10.68 37.82
N LYS A 63 -1.16 -10.71 37.17
CA LYS A 63 -0.39 -9.52 36.78
C LYS A 63 -0.25 -9.51 35.27
N ILE A 64 -0.57 -8.38 34.64
CA ILE A 64 -0.52 -8.21 33.20
C ILE A 64 0.48 -7.12 32.82
N ARG A 65 1.15 -7.30 31.68
CA ARG A 65 2.04 -6.28 31.12
C ARG A 65 1.24 -5.34 30.23
N VAL A 66 1.16 -4.08 30.65
CA VAL A 66 0.48 -3.02 29.92
C VAL A 66 1.50 -2.23 29.12
N VAL A 67 1.19 -2.04 27.84
CA VAL A 67 1.92 -1.15 26.92
C VAL A 67 1.01 0.03 26.64
N ASN A 68 1.48 1.22 26.99
CA ASN A 68 0.75 2.48 26.85
C ASN A 68 1.53 3.42 25.92
N ILE A 69 0.92 3.75 24.79
CA ILE A 69 1.38 4.82 23.91
C ILE A 69 0.68 6.08 24.39
N SER A 70 1.42 6.93 25.10
CA SER A 70 0.87 8.03 25.91
C SER A 70 -0.17 8.89 25.16
N GLY A 71 -1.42 8.83 25.61
CA GLY A 71 -2.54 9.60 25.06
C GLY A 71 -3.09 9.09 23.73
N ILE A 72 -2.62 7.94 23.23
CA ILE A 72 -3.02 7.36 21.95
C ILE A 72 -3.75 6.03 22.16
N ASP A 73 -3.06 5.03 22.73
CA ASP A 73 -3.61 3.68 22.87
C ASP A 73 -2.98 2.93 24.04
N VAL A 74 -3.71 1.96 24.59
CA VAL A 74 -3.21 1.09 25.66
C VAL A 74 -3.69 -0.34 25.46
N GLN A 75 -2.77 -1.28 25.59
CA GLN A 75 -3.05 -2.70 25.38
C GLN A 75 -2.24 -3.56 26.35
N ALA A 76 -2.83 -4.67 26.79
CA ALA A 76 -2.09 -5.72 27.47
C ALA A 76 -1.32 -6.55 26.42
N CYS A 77 0.01 -6.39 26.37
CA CYS A 77 0.85 -7.04 25.37
C CYS A 77 2.17 -7.56 25.97
N GLY A 78 2.48 -8.83 25.73
CA GLY A 78 3.72 -9.48 26.15
C GLY A 78 4.87 -9.36 25.14
N GLY A 79 4.64 -8.75 23.97
CA GLY A 79 5.62 -8.64 22.89
C GLY A 79 6.74 -7.62 23.13
N THR A 80 7.70 -7.60 22.22
CA THR A 80 8.75 -6.57 22.16
C THR A 80 8.20 -5.26 21.61
N HIS A 81 8.58 -4.14 22.20
CA HIS A 81 8.16 -2.81 21.76
C HIS A 81 9.33 -1.84 21.79
N LEU A 82 9.27 -0.84 20.92
CA LEU A 82 10.16 0.32 20.90
C LEU A 82 9.93 1.20 22.15
N ASN A 83 10.78 2.21 22.34
CA ASN A 83 10.64 3.18 23.42
C ASN A 83 9.84 4.40 22.98
N HIS A 84 9.92 4.78 21.72
CA HIS A 84 9.15 5.87 21.14
C HIS A 84 8.57 5.50 19.78
N THR A 85 7.47 6.17 19.39
CA THR A 85 6.84 5.93 18.08
C THR A 85 7.72 6.39 16.91
N GLY A 86 8.60 7.37 17.09
CA GLY A 86 9.50 7.86 16.03
C GLY A 86 10.52 6.84 15.58
N GLU A 87 10.88 5.89 16.45
CA GLU A 87 11.79 4.77 16.13
C GLU A 87 11.22 3.84 15.04
N ILE A 88 9.91 3.90 14.77
CA ILE A 88 9.26 3.11 13.70
C ILE A 88 9.73 3.58 12.31
N GLY A 89 10.06 4.85 12.15
CA GLY A 89 10.43 5.46 10.87
C GLY A 89 9.22 5.74 9.98
N THR A 90 8.96 4.88 8.99
CA THR A 90 7.83 5.04 8.05
C THR A 90 6.92 3.83 8.12
N ILE A 91 5.61 4.06 8.11
CA ILE A 91 4.59 3.02 7.95
C ILE A 91 4.00 3.14 6.55
N ARG A 92 3.89 2.01 5.84
CA ARG A 92 3.25 1.95 4.52
C ARG A 92 2.19 0.85 4.50
N ILE A 93 0.97 1.20 4.12
CA ILE A 93 -0.11 0.26 3.85
C ILE A 93 0.07 -0.28 2.44
N LEU A 94 0.13 -1.61 2.34
CA LEU A 94 0.31 -2.32 1.07
C LEU A 94 -1.04 -2.67 0.44
N LYS A 95 -2.02 -3.04 1.26
CA LYS A 95 -3.35 -3.45 0.81
C LYS A 95 -4.34 -3.42 1.96
N ALA A 96 -5.57 -2.99 1.70
CA ALA A 96 -6.72 -3.21 2.58
C ALA A 96 -7.73 -4.09 1.84
N SER A 97 -8.28 -5.12 2.50
CA SER A 97 -9.27 -6.01 1.86
C SER A 97 -10.24 -6.59 2.87
N LYS A 98 -11.53 -6.61 2.52
CA LYS A 98 -12.55 -7.33 3.27
C LYS A 98 -12.31 -8.83 3.12
N ILE A 99 -12.08 -9.54 4.23
CA ILE A 99 -11.77 -10.98 4.22
C ILE A 99 -12.98 -11.84 4.58
N GLN A 100 -13.91 -11.29 5.35
CA GLN A 100 -15.22 -11.86 5.68
C GLN A 100 -16.17 -10.73 6.07
N ASP A 101 -17.44 -11.04 6.26
CA ASP A 101 -18.40 -10.04 6.71
C ASP A 101 -18.02 -9.44 8.06
N GLY A 102 -18.00 -8.11 8.09
CA GLY A 102 -17.59 -7.34 9.26
C GLY A 102 -16.09 -7.27 9.53
N ILE A 103 -15.21 -7.91 8.72
CA ILE A 103 -13.76 -7.91 8.98
C ILE A 103 -12.94 -7.45 7.76
N VAL A 104 -12.09 -6.45 7.99
CA VAL A 104 -11.15 -5.90 7.02
C VAL A 104 -9.71 -6.16 7.47
N ARG A 105 -8.91 -6.74 6.59
CA ARG A 105 -7.47 -6.92 6.80
C ARG A 105 -6.69 -5.78 6.17
N ILE A 106 -5.89 -5.09 6.97
CA ILE A 106 -4.91 -4.10 6.54
C ILE A 106 -3.53 -4.75 6.56
N THR A 107 -2.92 -4.93 5.39
CA THR A 107 -1.53 -5.40 5.26
C THR A 107 -0.62 -4.20 5.15
N PHE A 108 0.44 -4.15 5.96
CA PHE A 108 1.35 -3.02 6.03
C PHE A 108 2.81 -3.46 6.23
N THR A 109 3.72 -2.50 6.13
CA THR A 109 5.14 -2.67 6.44
C THR A 109 5.66 -1.40 7.14
N ALA A 110 6.77 -1.51 7.86
CA ALA A 110 7.34 -0.42 8.64
C ALA A 110 8.88 -0.37 8.57
N GLY A 111 9.45 0.77 8.95
CA GLY A 111 10.90 1.01 9.00
C GLY A 111 11.58 0.81 7.65
N LYS A 112 12.77 0.20 7.66
CA LYS A 112 13.57 -0.07 6.44
C LYS A 112 12.80 -0.82 5.36
N ALA A 113 11.90 -1.72 5.74
CA ALA A 113 11.10 -2.48 4.78
C ALA A 113 10.06 -1.58 4.06
N ALA A 114 9.55 -0.54 4.72
CA ALA A 114 8.68 0.45 4.10
C ALA A 114 9.44 1.37 3.14
N GLU A 115 10.65 1.78 3.51
CA GLU A 115 11.53 2.59 2.65
C GLU A 115 11.89 1.83 1.37
N GLN A 116 12.27 0.55 1.48
CA GLN A 116 12.58 -0.31 0.34
C GLN A 116 11.36 -0.52 -0.58
N ALA A 117 10.15 -0.68 0.00
CA ALA A 117 8.92 -0.80 -0.79
C ALA A 117 8.61 0.48 -1.58
N GLY A 118 8.93 1.66 -1.01
CA GLY A 118 8.86 2.94 -1.71
C GLY A 118 9.88 3.04 -2.85
N ALA A 119 11.15 2.74 -2.57
CA ALA A 119 12.24 2.82 -3.55
C ALA A 119 12.00 1.90 -4.77
N GLY A 120 11.51 0.67 -4.55
CA GLY A 120 11.17 -0.23 -5.65
C GLY A 120 10.04 0.31 -6.54
N SER A 121 9.06 1.01 -5.95
CA SER A 121 7.95 1.62 -6.71
C SER A 121 8.46 2.77 -7.60
N GLU A 122 9.37 3.59 -7.07
CA GLU A 122 9.98 4.68 -7.82
C GLU A 122 10.89 4.18 -8.95
N GLU A 123 11.65 3.11 -8.71
CA GLU A 123 12.49 2.48 -9.74
C GLU A 123 11.64 1.90 -10.88
N VAL A 124 10.53 1.24 -10.56
CA VAL A 124 9.59 0.71 -11.56
C VAL A 124 9.02 1.84 -12.41
N LEU A 125 8.62 2.95 -11.78
CA LEU A 125 8.09 4.11 -12.50
C LEU A 125 9.14 4.77 -13.39
N ARG A 126 10.38 4.91 -12.91
CA ARG A 126 11.49 5.46 -13.70
C ARG A 126 11.78 4.60 -14.93
N LYS A 127 11.90 3.29 -14.75
CA LYS A 127 12.09 2.36 -15.87
C LYS A 127 10.93 2.39 -16.86
N ALA A 128 9.70 2.56 -16.38
CA ALA A 128 8.53 2.71 -17.26
C ALA A 128 8.57 4.03 -18.05
N ALA A 129 9.03 5.11 -17.42
CA ALA A 129 9.25 6.40 -18.06
C ALA A 129 10.30 6.31 -19.17
N ASP A 130 11.44 5.65 -18.88
CA ASP A 130 12.51 5.40 -19.85
C ASP A 130 12.02 4.56 -21.05
N LEU A 131 11.29 3.48 -20.77
CA LEU A 131 10.74 2.59 -21.81
C LEU A 131 9.75 3.31 -22.73
N LEU A 132 9.01 4.26 -22.19
CA LEU A 132 7.99 5.02 -22.92
C LEU A 132 8.54 6.33 -23.53
N GLY A 133 9.77 6.71 -23.21
CA GLY A 133 10.40 7.95 -23.64
C GLY A 133 9.66 9.21 -23.14
N VAL A 134 9.16 9.19 -21.91
CA VAL A 134 8.39 10.30 -21.31
C VAL A 134 8.87 10.61 -19.89
N ALA A 135 8.46 11.75 -19.34
CA ALA A 135 8.68 12.04 -17.92
C ALA A 135 7.81 11.14 -17.02
N PRO A 136 8.23 10.86 -15.76
CA PRO A 136 7.47 10.00 -14.84
C PRO A 136 6.00 10.40 -14.64
N ASP A 137 5.71 11.70 -14.62
CA ASP A 137 4.35 12.26 -14.48
C ASP A 137 3.46 11.99 -15.70
N GLN A 138 4.05 11.62 -16.84
CA GLN A 138 3.34 11.30 -18.09
C GLN A 138 3.16 9.79 -18.32
N VAL A 139 3.80 8.95 -17.50
CA VAL A 139 3.74 7.49 -17.63
C VAL A 139 2.30 6.96 -17.60
N PRO A 140 1.39 7.39 -16.69
CA PRO A 140 0.03 6.87 -16.67
C PRO A 140 -0.73 7.13 -17.98
N GLY A 141 -0.64 8.37 -18.50
CA GLY A 141 -1.30 8.77 -19.73
C GLY A 141 -0.76 8.05 -20.97
N ARG A 142 0.55 7.79 -21.00
CA ARG A 142 1.21 7.06 -22.09
C ARG A 142 0.96 5.56 -22.02
N ALA A 143 0.89 4.98 -20.83
CA ALA A 143 0.55 3.58 -20.62
C ALA A 143 -0.90 3.26 -21.05
N ALA A 144 -1.84 4.15 -20.77
CA ALA A 144 -3.23 4.02 -21.24
C ALA A 144 -3.32 3.99 -22.78
N GLU A 145 -2.56 4.85 -23.46
CA GLU A 145 -2.47 4.87 -24.93
C GLU A 145 -1.91 3.55 -25.48
N VAL A 146 -0.84 3.03 -24.87
CA VAL A 146 -0.26 1.72 -25.22
C VAL A 146 -1.28 0.60 -25.06
N PHE A 147 -2.05 0.59 -23.98
CA PHE A 147 -3.06 -0.44 -23.75
C PHE A 147 -4.17 -0.42 -24.82
N GLU A 148 -4.65 0.76 -25.21
CA GLU A 148 -5.65 0.89 -26.27
C GLU A 148 -5.11 0.48 -27.65
N LEU A 149 -3.84 0.80 -27.94
CA LEU A 149 -3.20 0.33 -29.16
C LEU A 149 -3.00 -1.18 -29.17
N TRP A 150 -2.63 -1.76 -28.03
CA TRP A 150 -2.50 -3.21 -27.88
C TRP A 150 -3.85 -3.92 -28.11
N LYS A 151 -4.96 -3.40 -27.57
CA LYS A 151 -6.31 -3.91 -27.85
C LYS A 151 -6.65 -3.87 -29.34
N LYS A 152 -6.34 -2.76 -30.01
CA LYS A 152 -6.54 -2.62 -31.46
C LYS A 152 -5.70 -3.65 -32.23
N ALA A 153 -4.41 -3.81 -31.87
CA ALA A 153 -3.51 -4.79 -32.48
C ALA A 153 -4.05 -6.23 -32.33
N LYS A 154 -4.55 -6.61 -31.15
CA LYS A 154 -5.21 -7.91 -30.91
C LYS A 154 -6.47 -8.10 -31.77
N LYS A 155 -7.28 -7.05 -31.93
CA LYS A 155 -8.50 -7.11 -32.74
C LYS A 155 -8.18 -7.28 -34.24
N LEU A 156 -7.18 -6.56 -34.73
CA LEU A 156 -6.71 -6.67 -36.12
C LEU A 156 -6.05 -8.03 -36.39
N GLN A 157 -5.31 -8.58 -35.41
CA GLN A 157 -4.75 -9.93 -35.49
C GLN A 157 -5.85 -10.97 -35.76
N LYS A 158 -6.98 -10.91 -35.06
CA LYS A 158 -8.11 -11.82 -35.29
C LYS A 158 -8.75 -11.65 -36.68
N LYS A 159 -8.57 -10.49 -37.31
CA LYS A 159 -9.10 -10.15 -38.64
C LYS A 159 -8.07 -10.32 -39.77
N GLY A 160 -6.83 -10.74 -39.46
CA GLY A 160 -5.75 -10.87 -40.45
C GLY A 160 -5.23 -9.54 -41.01
N GLN A 161 -5.51 -8.41 -40.35
CA GLN A 161 -5.12 -7.07 -40.81
C GLN A 161 -3.87 -6.55 -40.09
N LYS A 162 -3.05 -5.74 -40.77
CA LYS A 162 -1.89 -5.06 -40.19
C LYS A 162 -2.30 -3.78 -39.44
N LEU A 163 -1.55 -3.43 -38.41
CA LEU A 163 -1.75 -2.17 -37.69
C LEU A 163 -0.97 -1.07 -38.41
N GLU A 164 -1.63 0.03 -38.78
CA GLU A 164 -0.95 1.22 -39.30
C GLU A 164 0.03 1.78 -38.25
N ALA A 165 1.08 2.45 -38.70
CA ALA A 165 2.11 2.99 -37.83
C ALA A 165 1.53 4.10 -36.93
N VAL A 166 1.07 3.74 -35.73
CA VAL A 166 0.64 4.72 -34.72
C VAL A 166 1.84 5.14 -33.89
N THR A 167 2.08 6.44 -33.83
CA THR A 167 3.08 7.05 -32.93
C THR A 167 2.38 7.37 -31.61
N LEU A 168 3.02 7.02 -30.49
CA LEU A 168 2.55 7.39 -29.17
C LEU A 168 2.69 8.89 -28.96
N LYS A 169 1.61 9.60 -28.62
CA LYS A 169 1.60 11.07 -28.51
C LYS A 169 1.13 11.58 -27.15
N SER A 170 0.57 10.72 -26.31
CA SER A 170 0.01 11.15 -25.02
C SER A 170 1.07 11.83 -24.17
N SER A 171 0.77 13.07 -23.75
CA SER A 171 1.59 13.88 -22.85
C SER A 171 0.82 14.27 -21.59
N ALA A 172 -0.32 13.61 -21.34
CA ALA A 172 -1.18 13.86 -20.19
C ALA A 172 -0.41 13.62 -18.90
N LYS A 173 -0.40 14.63 -18.02
CA LYS A 173 0.31 14.59 -16.74
C LYS A 173 -0.63 14.21 -15.62
N SER A 174 -0.14 13.37 -14.71
CA SER A 174 -0.82 13.04 -13.46
C SER A 174 -0.04 13.56 -12.26
N LYS A 175 -0.76 13.82 -11.16
CA LYS A 175 -0.20 14.29 -9.89
C LYS A 175 -0.46 13.32 -8.71
N GLY A 176 -1.15 12.21 -8.96
CA GLY A 176 -1.48 11.20 -7.94
C GLY A 176 -0.38 10.15 -7.76
N ASP A 177 -0.78 8.96 -7.33
CA ASP A 177 0.14 7.80 -7.28
C ASP A 177 0.34 7.31 -8.72
N LEU A 178 1.40 7.81 -9.35
CA LEU A 178 1.71 7.54 -10.76
C LEU A 178 1.85 6.05 -11.05
N LEU A 179 2.39 5.26 -10.12
CA LEU A 179 2.54 3.83 -10.34
C LEU A 179 1.19 3.09 -10.23
N GLU A 180 0.34 3.48 -9.28
CA GLU A 180 -1.03 2.95 -9.17
C GLU A 180 -1.86 3.29 -10.41
N GLU A 181 -1.81 4.53 -10.87
CA GLU A 181 -2.56 4.96 -12.06
C GLU A 181 -2.05 4.23 -13.31
N THR A 182 -0.74 4.02 -13.43
CA THR A 182 -0.14 3.23 -14.52
C THR A 182 -0.59 1.77 -14.46
N ALA A 183 -0.60 1.16 -13.27
CA ALA A 183 -1.06 -0.21 -13.06
C ALA A 183 -2.55 -0.38 -13.43
N LYS A 184 -3.40 0.55 -12.99
CA LYS A 184 -4.83 0.62 -13.35
C LYS A 184 -5.02 0.78 -14.86
N ALA A 185 -4.25 1.66 -15.52
CA ALA A 185 -4.31 1.88 -16.96
C ALA A 185 -3.96 0.62 -17.77
N LEU A 186 -3.02 -0.19 -17.28
CA LEU A 186 -2.58 -1.43 -17.93
C LEU A 186 -3.41 -2.66 -17.52
N GLN A 187 -4.36 -2.51 -16.58
CA GLN A 187 -5.07 -3.61 -15.93
C GLN A 187 -4.11 -4.67 -15.35
N ALA A 188 -3.04 -4.22 -14.70
CA ALA A 188 -1.98 -5.06 -14.13
C ALA A 188 -1.73 -4.72 -12.66
N GLN A 189 -1.04 -5.60 -11.93
CA GLN A 189 -0.53 -5.26 -10.60
C GLN A 189 0.72 -4.37 -10.71
N LYS A 190 1.00 -3.56 -9.69
CA LYS A 190 2.13 -2.61 -9.64
C LYS A 190 3.47 -3.30 -9.94
N GLU A 191 3.67 -4.50 -9.42
CA GLU A 191 4.90 -5.30 -9.60
C GLU A 191 5.08 -5.80 -11.04
N HIS A 192 4.01 -5.81 -11.84
CA HIS A 192 4.00 -6.34 -13.20
C HIS A 192 3.91 -5.25 -14.26
N VAL A 193 3.90 -3.97 -13.88
CA VAL A 193 3.80 -2.82 -14.80
C VAL A 193 4.85 -2.92 -15.91
N LEU A 194 6.12 -3.11 -15.57
CA LEU A 194 7.22 -3.17 -16.54
C LEU A 194 7.08 -4.35 -17.51
N ASN A 195 6.82 -5.55 -16.98
CA ASN A 195 6.68 -6.75 -17.81
C ASN A 195 5.47 -6.63 -18.75
N THR A 196 4.39 -6.03 -18.26
CA THR A 196 3.15 -5.82 -19.03
C THR A 196 3.37 -4.80 -20.14
N LEU A 197 4.01 -3.67 -19.84
CA LEU A 197 4.38 -2.64 -20.82
C LEU A 197 5.27 -3.21 -21.93
N SER A 198 6.36 -3.88 -21.56
CA SER A 198 7.29 -4.49 -22.51
C SER A 198 6.60 -5.51 -23.42
N ARG A 199 5.70 -6.34 -22.85
CA ARG A 199 4.89 -7.28 -23.63
C ARG A 199 3.98 -6.56 -24.62
N PHE A 200 3.26 -5.53 -24.19
CA PHE A 200 2.34 -4.79 -25.05
C PHE A 200 3.07 -4.09 -26.21
N LEU A 201 4.19 -3.42 -25.92
CA LEU A 201 5.01 -2.77 -26.95
C LEU A 201 5.52 -3.79 -27.98
N ARG A 202 6.05 -4.93 -27.54
CA ARG A 202 6.50 -6.02 -28.42
C ARG A 202 5.39 -6.58 -29.29
N GLU A 203 4.20 -6.79 -28.72
CA GLU A 203 3.04 -7.31 -29.47
C GLU A 203 2.50 -6.29 -30.49
N ILE A 204 2.59 -4.99 -30.21
CA ILE A 204 2.26 -3.92 -31.14
C ILE A 204 3.27 -3.89 -32.29
N GLU A 205 4.57 -3.94 -32.00
CA GLU A 205 5.64 -3.95 -33.01
C GLU A 205 5.57 -5.15 -33.94
N ALA A 206 5.26 -6.34 -33.42
CA ALA A 206 5.08 -7.55 -34.22
C ALA A 206 3.89 -7.48 -35.20
N LYS A 207 3.07 -6.42 -35.15
CA LYS A 207 1.90 -6.21 -36.01
C LYS A 207 1.97 -4.98 -36.90
N ARG A 208 3.06 -4.20 -36.82
CA ARG A 208 3.44 -3.27 -37.89
C ARG A 208 3.91 -4.09 -39.11
#